data_AF-A0A1I1FV85-F1
#
_entry.id   AF-A0A1I1FV85-F1
#
_cell.length_a   1.000
_cell.length_b   1.000
_cell.length_c   1.000
_cell.angle_alpha   90.00
_cell.angle_beta   90.00
_cell.angle_gamma   90.00
#
_symmetry.space_group_name_H-M   'P 1'
#
loop_
_entity.id
_entity.type
_entity.pdbx_description
1 polymer ?
#
loop_
_entity_poly.entity_id
_entity_poly.type
_entity_poly.pdbx_seq_one_letter_code
_entity_poly.pdbx_strand_id
1 'polypeptide(L)'
;MTEQSSDGPRSALPGSRMCAYCKEMTGNPVAVGAVHQNSGPGWTVYACPEDAARFLDRAGLWAALMDHALRCGPCRGTTDGPGCAVARVLFDAHRGAAGTGR
;
A
#
# COMPACT_ATOMS: atom_id res chain seq x y z
N MET A 1 -24.15 29.60 -14.06
CA MET A 1 -22.81 29.49 -13.45
C MET A 1 -22.79 28.19 -12.65
N THR A 2 -21.73 27.43 -12.85
CA THR A 2 -21.60 26.01 -12.55
C THR A 2 -21.07 25.81 -11.15
N GLU A 3 -21.82 25.17 -10.26
CA GLU A 3 -21.31 24.71 -8.96
C GLU A 3 -21.80 23.28 -8.71
N GLN A 4 -21.19 22.35 -9.45
CA GLN A 4 -21.27 20.92 -9.14
C GLN A 4 -20.43 20.67 -7.88
N SER A 5 -21.00 20.94 -6.73
CA SER A 5 -20.44 20.56 -5.43
C SER A 5 -20.64 19.06 -5.23
N SER A 6 -19.66 18.27 -5.67
CA SER A 6 -19.55 16.84 -5.35
C SER A 6 -18.85 16.67 -4.00
N ASP A 7 -19.59 16.82 -2.90
CA ASP A 7 -19.15 16.30 -1.59
C ASP A 7 -20.22 15.35 -1.05
N GLY A 8 -20.29 14.17 -1.68
CA GLY A 8 -20.95 13.02 -1.09
C GLY A 8 -20.00 12.37 -0.08
N PRO A 9 -20.48 11.82 1.05
CA PRO A 9 -19.61 11.15 2.00
C PRO A 9 -18.90 10.02 1.27
N ARG A 10 -17.57 10.14 1.13
CA ARG A 10 -16.70 9.11 0.55
C ARG A 10 -16.84 7.85 1.40
N SER A 11 -17.78 6.98 1.06
CA SER A 11 -17.94 5.68 1.70
C SER A 11 -16.62 4.95 1.54
N ALA A 12 -15.90 4.80 2.65
CA ALA A 12 -14.69 4.02 2.73
C ALA A 12 -15.00 2.63 2.14
N LEU A 13 -14.44 2.32 0.97
CA LEU A 13 -14.59 1.00 0.37
C LEU A 13 -14.13 -0.04 1.40
N PRO A 14 -14.82 -1.18 1.55
CA PRO A 14 -14.40 -2.23 2.45
C PRO A 14 -12.96 -2.64 2.12
N GLY A 15 -12.06 -2.53 3.10
CA GLY A 15 -10.63 -2.76 2.93
C GLY A 15 -9.78 -1.50 2.78
N SER A 16 -10.39 -0.31 2.69
CA SER A 16 -9.61 0.94 2.73
C SER A 16 -9.03 1.20 4.12
N ARG A 17 -7.78 1.67 4.17
CA ARG A 17 -7.08 2.04 5.41
C ARG A 17 -6.48 3.42 5.27
N MET A 18 -6.29 4.10 6.40
CA MET A 18 -5.60 5.38 6.44
C MET A 18 -4.09 5.16 6.26
N CYS A 19 -3.47 5.98 5.41
CA CYS A 19 -2.02 5.99 5.25
C CYS A 19 -1.34 6.64 6.45
N ALA A 20 -0.30 5.99 6.98
CA ALA A 20 0.47 6.52 8.10
C ALA A 20 1.27 7.79 7.75
N TYR A 21 1.62 8.01 6.47
CA TYR A 21 2.36 9.18 6.02
C TYR A 21 1.43 10.33 5.59
N CYS A 22 0.74 10.19 4.45
CA CYS A 22 -0.07 11.26 3.88
C CYS A 22 -1.45 11.45 4.53
N LYS A 23 -1.85 10.55 5.44
CA LYS A 23 -3.13 10.58 6.18
C LYS A 23 -4.39 10.42 5.33
N GLU A 24 -4.25 10.19 4.03
CA GLU A 24 -5.36 9.88 3.12
C GLU A 24 -5.85 8.43 3.25
N MET A 25 -7.13 8.21 2.94
CA MET A 25 -7.71 6.86 2.88
C MET A 25 -7.33 6.19 1.56
N THR A 26 -6.64 5.05 1.62
CA THR A 26 -6.24 4.27 0.44
C THR A 26 -7.04 2.99 0.31
N GLY A 27 -7.47 2.68 -0.92
CA GLY A 27 -8.10 1.39 -1.26
C GLY A 27 -7.12 0.23 -1.43
N ASN A 28 -5.80 0.52 -1.49
CA ASN A 28 -4.75 -0.49 -1.64
C ASN A 28 -3.72 -0.35 -0.50
N PRO A 29 -4.10 -0.68 0.73
CA PRO A 29 -3.24 -0.47 1.87
C PRO A 29 -2.08 -1.47 1.90
N VAL A 30 -0.87 -0.97 2.06
CA VAL A 30 0.34 -1.77 2.26
C VAL A 30 0.68 -1.79 3.75
N ALA A 31 0.80 -2.98 4.34
CA ALA A 31 1.23 -3.11 5.74
C ALA A 31 2.72 -2.73 5.85
N VAL A 32 3.02 -1.71 6.65
CA VAL A 32 4.38 -1.17 6.81
C VAL A 32 4.97 -1.38 8.20
N GLY A 33 4.16 -1.85 9.14
CA GLY A 33 4.61 -2.15 10.50
C GLY A 33 3.48 -2.63 11.38
N ALA A 34 3.82 -2.97 12.62
CA ALA A 34 2.87 -3.30 13.65
C ALA A 34 3.21 -2.52 14.92
N VAL A 35 2.20 -1.96 15.56
CA VAL A 35 2.31 -1.38 16.88
C VAL A 35 2.05 -2.49 17.89
N HIS A 36 3.10 -2.89 18.59
CA HIS A 36 2.97 -3.72 19.79
C HIS A 36 2.66 -2.81 20.98
N GLN A 37 1.63 -3.16 21.74
CA GLN A 37 1.26 -2.45 22.95
C GLN A 37 1.43 -3.33 24.18
N ASN A 38 1.77 -2.70 25.30
CA ASN A 38 2.04 -3.38 26.58
C ASN A 38 0.80 -4.09 27.14
N SER A 39 -0.40 -3.76 26.64
CA SER A 39 -1.66 -4.40 27.02
C SER A 39 -2.62 -4.42 25.85
N GLY A 40 -3.17 -5.61 25.53
CA GLY A 40 -4.14 -5.81 24.46
C GLY A 40 -3.53 -6.15 23.08
N PRO A 41 -4.36 -6.50 22.08
CA PRO A 41 -3.89 -6.87 20.74
C PRO A 41 -3.26 -5.67 20.04
N GLY A 42 -2.03 -5.83 19.51
CA GLY A 42 -1.41 -4.82 18.66
C GLY A 42 -2.20 -4.55 17.38
N TRP A 43 -1.82 -3.51 16.64
CA TRP A 43 -2.47 -3.16 15.38
C TRP A 43 -1.47 -2.92 14.25
N THR A 44 -1.86 -3.26 13.03
CA THR A 44 -1.04 -3.11 11.83
C THR A 44 -1.14 -1.69 11.28
N VAL A 45 0.02 -1.07 11.03
CA VAL A 45 0.14 0.23 10.38
C VAL A 45 0.16 0.04 8.87
N TYR A 46 -0.60 0.87 8.16
CA TYR A 46 -0.70 0.81 6.70
C TYR A 46 -0.20 2.11 6.06
N ALA A 47 0.29 2.01 4.84
CA ALA A 47 0.64 3.14 3.99
C ALA A 47 0.07 2.96 2.58
N CYS A 48 -0.01 4.04 1.81
CA CYS A 48 -0.25 3.95 0.37
C CYS A 48 0.94 3.27 -0.33
N PRO A 49 0.73 2.63 -1.50
CA PRO A 49 1.82 2.03 -2.28
C PRO A 49 2.98 2.99 -2.57
N GLU A 50 2.67 4.25 -2.88
CA GLU A 50 3.64 5.32 -3.15
C GLU A 50 4.44 5.74 -1.91
N ASP A 51 3.87 5.58 -0.72
CA ASP A 51 4.49 5.96 0.55
C ASP A 51 5.16 4.79 1.26
N ALA A 52 4.91 3.55 0.82
CA ALA A 52 5.43 2.34 1.44
C ALA A 52 6.97 2.34 1.51
N ALA A 53 7.64 2.92 0.50
CA ALA A 53 9.10 3.02 0.43
C ALA A 53 9.73 3.90 1.52
N ARG A 54 8.93 4.71 2.22
CA ARG A 54 9.39 5.51 3.36
C ARG A 54 9.60 4.66 4.62
N PHE A 55 8.97 3.49 4.68
CA PHE A 55 8.94 2.63 5.85
C PHE A 55 9.58 1.27 5.62
N LEU A 56 9.45 0.74 4.40
CA LEU A 56 9.93 -0.58 4.02
C LEU A 56 11.28 -0.49 3.31
N ASP A 57 12.16 -1.42 3.62
CA ASP A 57 13.37 -1.65 2.85
C ASP A 57 13.08 -2.41 1.55
N ARG A 58 14.14 -2.72 0.79
CA ARG A 58 14.02 -3.48 -0.46
C ARG A 58 13.28 -4.81 -0.28
N ALA A 59 13.54 -5.56 0.78
CA ALA A 59 12.90 -6.84 1.02
C ALA A 59 11.43 -6.68 1.40
N GLY A 60 11.10 -5.71 2.25
CA GLY A 60 9.73 -5.37 2.62
C GLY A 60 8.89 -4.94 1.42
N LEU A 61 9.44 -4.12 0.52
CA LEU A 61 8.78 -3.71 -0.73
C LEU A 61 8.51 -4.90 -1.66
N TRP A 62 9.44 -5.86 -1.72
CA TRP A 62 9.22 -7.09 -2.47
C TRP A 62 8.10 -7.96 -1.87
N ALA A 63 8.08 -8.11 -0.54
CA ALA A 63 7.03 -8.86 0.14
C ALA A 63 5.65 -8.22 -0.08
N ALA A 64 5.56 -6.89 -0.02
CA ALA A 64 4.34 -6.15 -0.32
C ALA A 64 3.86 -6.37 -1.76
N LEU A 65 4.77 -6.38 -2.73
CA LEU A 65 4.46 -6.68 -4.12
C LEU A 65 3.90 -8.10 -4.28
N MET A 66 4.50 -9.10 -3.63
CA MET A 66 4.03 -10.48 -3.69
C MET A 66 2.65 -10.66 -3.05
N ASP A 67 2.40 -10.05 -1.87
CA ASP A 67 1.07 -10.09 -1.24
C ASP A 67 0.00 -9.45 -2.14
N HIS A 68 0.32 -8.32 -2.78
CA HIS A 68 -0.57 -7.70 -3.76
C HIS A 68 -0.85 -8.65 -4.94
N ALA A 69 0.18 -9.26 -5.53
CA ALA A 69 0.02 -10.16 -6.67
C ALA A 69 -0.85 -11.39 -6.36
N LEU A 70 -0.81 -11.88 -5.12
CA LEU A 70 -1.64 -13.01 -4.67
C LEU A 70 -3.12 -12.64 -4.50
N ARG A 71 -3.42 -11.38 -4.14
CA ARG A 71 -4.79 -10.90 -3.86
C ARG A 71 -5.44 -10.20 -5.05
N CYS A 72 -4.64 -9.64 -5.95
CA CYS A 72 -5.11 -8.91 -7.11
C CYS A 72 -5.45 -9.88 -8.26
N GLY A 73 -6.74 -9.99 -8.61
CA GLY A 73 -7.20 -10.82 -9.74
C GLY A 73 -6.44 -10.57 -11.04
N PRO A 74 -6.25 -9.31 -11.48
CA PRO A 74 -5.45 -8.98 -12.66
C PRO A 74 -3.98 -9.37 -12.61
N CYS A 75 -3.37 -9.48 -11.42
CA CYS A 75 -1.97 -9.91 -11.28
C CYS A 75 -1.83 -11.43 -11.17
N ARG A 76 -2.94 -12.15 -10.92
CA ARG A 76 -2.92 -13.57 -10.64
C ARG A 76 -2.68 -14.36 -11.93
N GLY A 77 -1.49 -14.95 -12.06
CA GLY A 77 -1.14 -15.83 -13.18
C GLY A 77 -0.62 -15.10 -14.44
N THR A 78 -0.38 -13.80 -14.38
CA THR A 78 0.25 -13.06 -15.47
C THR A 78 1.78 -13.14 -15.36
N THR A 79 2.45 -13.69 -16.37
CA THR A 79 3.93 -13.66 -16.49
C THR A 79 4.46 -12.37 -17.10
N ASP A 80 3.59 -11.56 -17.73
CA ASP A 80 3.99 -10.41 -18.58
C ASP A 80 4.30 -9.12 -17.82
N GLY A 81 4.53 -9.17 -16.51
CA GLY A 81 4.85 -7.98 -15.72
C GLY A 81 3.66 -7.02 -15.54
N PRO A 82 3.84 -5.92 -14.78
CA PRO A 82 2.75 -5.26 -14.08
C PRO A 82 1.91 -4.36 -14.98
N GLY A 83 0.80 -4.89 -15.50
CA GLY A 83 -0.33 -4.08 -15.99
C GLY A 83 -1.11 -3.39 -14.87
N CYS A 84 -0.85 -3.77 -13.61
CA CYS A 84 -1.45 -3.15 -12.43
C CYS A 84 -0.60 -1.98 -11.92
N ALA A 85 -1.21 -0.80 -11.79
CA ALA A 85 -0.52 0.41 -11.32
C ALA A 85 0.13 0.23 -9.93
N VAL A 86 -0.55 -0.47 -9.01
CA VAL A 86 -0.01 -0.73 -7.66
C VAL A 86 1.22 -1.63 -7.71
N ALA A 87 1.15 -2.73 -8.48
CA ALA A 87 2.27 -3.63 -8.65
C ALA A 87 3.47 -2.91 -9.29
N ARG A 88 3.23 -2.00 -10.25
CA ARG A 88 4.27 -1.17 -10.87
C ARG A 88 4.96 -0.28 -9.85
N VAL A 89 4.19 0.48 -9.06
CA VAL A 89 4.74 1.39 -8.03
C VAL A 89 5.62 0.63 -7.02
N LEU A 90 5.15 -0.51 -6.53
CA LEU A 90 5.91 -1.32 -5.56
C LEU A 90 7.18 -1.91 -6.18
N PHE A 91 7.12 -2.38 -7.43
CA PHE A 91 8.29 -2.89 -8.15
C PHE A 91 9.34 -1.81 -8.41
N ASP A 92 8.92 -0.63 -8.85
CA ASP A 92 9.82 0.50 -9.11
C ASP A 92 10.46 0.99 -7.80
N ALA A 93 9.68 1.07 -6.72
CA ALA A 93 10.19 1.38 -5.38
C ALA A 93 11.22 0.35 -4.89
N HIS A 94 10.94 -0.95 -5.06
CA HIS A 94 11.87 -2.03 -4.71
C HIS A 94 13.21 -1.89 -5.46
N ARG A 95 13.15 -1.61 -6.76
CA ARG A 95 14.35 -1.41 -7.59
C ARG A 95 15.14 -0.16 -7.19
N GLY A 96 14.44 0.91 -6.85
CA GLY A 96 15.02 2.19 -6.44
C GLY A 96 15.58 2.20 -5.02
N ALA A 97 15.09 1.34 -4.12
CA ALA A 97 15.61 1.21 -2.77
C ALA A 97 17.04 0.66 -2.83
N ALA A 98 18.04 1.51 -2.61
CA ALA A 98 19.41 1.05 -2.34
C ALA A 98 19.37 0.19 -1.06
N GLY A 99 20.03 -0.97 -1.09
CA GLY A 99 20.03 -1.90 0.05
C GLY A 99 20.71 -1.29 1.27
N THR A 100 19.99 -0.51 2.07
CA THR A 100 20.43 -0.13 3.41
C THR A 100 20.15 -1.31 4.32
N GLY A 101 21.06 -2.28 4.28
CA GLY A 101 21.17 -3.31 5.30
C GLY A 101 21.37 -2.63 6.66
N ARG A 102 20.54 -3.01 7.62
CA ARG A 102 20.73 -2.73 9.04
C ARG A 102 21.08 -4.03 9.73
#